data_AF-A0A1V5HCX4-F1
#
_entry.id   AF-A0A1V5HCX4-F1
#
_cell.length_a   1.000
_cell.length_b   1.000
_cell.length_c   1.000
_cell.angle_alpha   90.00
_cell.angle_beta   90.00
_cell.angle_gamma   90.00
#
_symmetry.space_group_name_H-M   'P 1'
#
loop_
_entity.id
_entity.type
_entity.pdbx_description
1 polymer ?
#
loop_
_entity_poly.entity_id
_entity_poly.type
_entity_poly.pdbx_seq_one_letter_code
_entity_poly.pdbx_strand_id
1 'polypeptide(L)'
;MMPIRARGVYIKREAFEDPRSMARVNRMLPFIRCETAPQVIDDAGLHQVVIAERLNHLPRHGRQGAEVRPVVIFNQFLYGHTPAERAERERKYPELFRSWLLMYAGYGGWDWRRSGDEEYRRTTGLVCQPAYAIHSFWGCHFRCAYCNLGHVANAYVNLEDWIAHLAAGLASPQNSPSQRLFQWDNGTDVVCWEPEYGGTRLLVELFATRPDQWLELYVGKSDNVDYLLDYDHKGHTVCCWSLGTEPQCRQCEPGTAGMEARLASARKCQQAGYTVRIRLSPMTPDVVTMEPLRFCTHERLVRDFEPGLLDPEFMQAMADIPADAEEWQKSEFPDALRVAMYRVVLDEVARISPRTPVALCREKRRVWDTLAEDLRRMGQSPDDFVCNCGPESAGDDWRLRAATA
;
A
#
# COMPACT_ATOMS: atom_id res chain seq x y z
N MET A 1 18.52 -0.74 10.42
CA MET A 1 17.57 -1.86 10.20
C MET A 1 16.80 -2.08 11.49
N MET A 2 15.51 -2.39 11.40
CA MET A 2 14.70 -2.75 12.57
C MET A 2 15.09 -4.16 13.07
N PRO A 3 15.14 -4.41 14.39
CA PRO A 3 15.43 -5.74 14.90
C PRO A 3 14.26 -6.70 14.67
N ILE A 4 14.56 -7.96 14.34
CA ILE A 4 13.56 -9.02 14.14
C ILE A 4 13.93 -10.28 14.91
N ARG A 5 12.92 -11.02 15.38
CA ARG A 5 13.08 -12.34 16.00
C ARG A 5 12.75 -13.42 14.99
N ALA A 6 13.76 -14.17 14.57
CA ALA A 6 13.64 -15.23 13.58
C ALA A 6 13.61 -16.61 14.25
N ARG A 7 12.90 -17.56 13.64
CA ARG A 7 12.91 -18.97 14.08
C ARG A 7 14.10 -19.76 13.53
N GLY A 8 14.65 -19.31 12.41
CA GLY A 8 15.83 -19.89 11.77
C GLY A 8 16.43 -18.89 10.79
N VAL A 9 17.74 -18.97 10.61
CA VAL A 9 18.50 -18.15 9.66
C VAL A 9 19.28 -19.07 8.75
N TYR A 10 19.05 -18.93 7.44
CA TYR A 10 19.64 -19.79 6.42
C TYR A 10 20.35 -18.94 5.37
N ILE A 11 21.58 -19.31 5.02
CA ILE A 11 22.40 -18.63 4.02
C ILE A 11 22.62 -19.62 2.87
N LYS A 12 22.19 -19.26 1.66
CA LYS A 12 22.47 -20.08 0.47
C LYS A 12 23.98 -20.17 0.24
N ARG A 13 24.47 -21.35 -0.15
CA ARG A 13 25.90 -21.62 -0.37
C ARG A 13 26.54 -20.58 -1.31
N GLU A 14 25.85 -20.23 -2.38
CA GLU A 14 26.29 -19.21 -3.35
C GLU A 14 26.49 -17.84 -2.68
N ALA A 15 25.58 -17.45 -1.79
CA ALA A 15 25.69 -16.21 -1.01
C ALA A 15 26.80 -16.26 0.03
N PHE A 16 27.06 -17.43 0.60
CA PHE A 16 28.16 -17.66 1.55
C PHE A 16 29.53 -17.59 0.88
N GLU A 17 29.62 -18.07 -0.37
CA GLU A 17 30.85 -18.10 -1.17
C GLU A 17 31.19 -16.75 -1.83
N ASP A 18 30.22 -15.84 -2.00
CA ASP A 18 30.44 -14.48 -2.50
C ASP A 18 30.79 -13.49 -1.37
N PRO A 19 32.01 -12.92 -1.33
CA PRO A 19 32.42 -11.97 -0.30
C PRO A 19 31.56 -10.70 -0.24
N ARG A 20 31.00 -10.22 -1.37
CA ARG A 20 30.13 -9.03 -1.39
C ARG A 20 28.78 -9.34 -0.73
N SER A 21 28.21 -10.49 -1.06
CA SER A 21 27.01 -11.02 -0.41
C SER A 21 27.22 -11.21 1.08
N MET A 22 28.31 -11.85 1.52
CA MET A 22 28.61 -12.03 2.95
C MET A 22 28.87 -10.70 3.68
N ALA A 23 29.49 -9.71 3.04
CA ALA A 23 29.63 -8.39 3.65
C ALA A 23 28.26 -7.76 3.96
N ARG A 24 27.26 -7.94 3.10
CA ARG A 24 25.88 -7.51 3.33
C ARG A 24 25.19 -8.33 4.42
N VAL A 25 25.29 -9.65 4.36
CA VAL A 25 24.75 -10.55 5.40
C VAL A 25 25.29 -10.15 6.78
N ASN A 26 26.59 -9.90 6.90
CA ASN A 26 27.24 -9.52 8.16
C ASN A 26 26.77 -8.16 8.71
N ARG A 27 26.31 -7.23 7.86
CA ARG A 27 25.67 -5.99 8.33
C ARG A 27 24.28 -6.24 8.90
N MET A 28 23.53 -7.17 8.32
CA MET A 28 22.14 -7.45 8.70
C MET A 28 22.02 -8.38 9.91
N LEU A 29 22.92 -9.37 10.05
CA LEU A 29 22.89 -10.38 11.12
C LEU A 29 22.76 -9.82 12.54
N PRO A 30 23.42 -8.72 12.94
CA PRO A 30 23.26 -8.13 14.27
C PRO A 30 21.82 -7.72 14.64
N PHE A 31 20.96 -7.50 13.64
CA PHE A 31 19.56 -7.13 13.82
C PHE A 31 18.61 -8.34 13.84
N ILE A 32 19.12 -9.55 13.56
CA ILE A 32 18.34 -10.78 13.49
C ILE A 32 18.62 -11.63 14.72
N ARG A 33 17.65 -11.68 15.63
CA ARG A 33 17.73 -12.50 16.84
C ARG A 33 17.19 -13.88 16.53
N CYS A 34 18.04 -14.90 16.65
CA CYS A 34 17.65 -16.30 16.50
C CYS A 34 18.31 -17.14 17.60
N GLU A 35 17.59 -18.16 18.07
CA GLU A 35 18.10 -19.11 19.08
C GLU A 35 19.14 -20.07 18.48
N THR A 36 19.10 -20.27 17.16
CA THR A 36 20.04 -21.11 16.42
C THR A 36 21.04 -20.27 15.63
N ALA A 37 22.26 -20.78 15.46
CA ALA A 37 23.25 -20.15 14.61
C ALA A 37 22.82 -20.19 13.14
N PRO A 38 23.20 -19.19 12.32
CA PRO A 38 22.95 -19.23 10.88
C PRO A 38 23.51 -20.50 10.23
N GLN A 39 22.71 -21.12 9.36
CA GLN A 39 23.08 -22.36 8.67
C GLN A 39 23.36 -22.11 7.19
N VAL A 40 24.49 -22.60 6.69
CA VAL A 40 24.79 -22.57 5.26
C VAL A 40 24.14 -23.78 4.58
N ILE A 41 23.32 -23.54 3.57
CA ILE A 41 22.52 -24.58 2.89
C ILE A 41 22.61 -24.48 1.37
N ASP A 42 22.49 -25.60 0.67
CA ASP A 42 22.31 -25.64 -0.78
C ASP A 42 20.83 -25.71 -1.16
N ASP A 43 20.53 -25.93 -2.45
CA ASP A 43 19.15 -26.07 -2.94
C ASP A 43 18.40 -27.22 -2.26
N ALA A 44 19.06 -28.34 -1.98
CA ALA A 44 18.41 -29.48 -1.33
C ALA A 44 18.02 -29.11 0.10
N GLY A 45 18.92 -28.44 0.84
CA GLY A 45 18.63 -27.91 2.16
C GLY A 45 17.50 -26.89 2.16
N LEU A 46 17.53 -25.91 1.24
CA LEU A 46 16.49 -24.88 1.16
C LEU A 46 15.14 -25.48 0.78
N HIS A 47 15.12 -26.47 -0.11
CA HIS A 47 13.92 -27.19 -0.49
C HIS A 47 13.27 -27.89 0.72
N GLN A 48 14.07 -28.51 1.59
CA GLN A 48 13.56 -29.11 2.84
C GLN A 48 13.03 -28.04 3.81
N VAL A 49 13.70 -26.90 3.94
CA VAL A 49 13.23 -25.78 4.77
C VAL A 49 11.88 -25.26 4.27
N VAL A 50 11.72 -25.06 2.95
CA VAL A 50 10.45 -24.59 2.35
C VAL A 50 9.30 -25.55 2.68
N ILE A 51 9.54 -26.87 2.63
CA ILE A 51 8.54 -27.88 2.98
C ILE A 51 8.23 -27.87 4.48
N ALA A 52 9.27 -27.99 5.31
CA ALA A 52 9.13 -28.15 6.76
C ALA A 52 8.44 -26.94 7.40
N GLU A 53 8.79 -25.73 6.96
CA GLU A 53 8.24 -24.46 7.47
C GLU A 53 6.99 -24.02 6.70
N ARG A 54 6.57 -24.78 5.70
CA ARG A 54 5.41 -24.48 4.83
C ARG A 54 5.49 -23.08 4.22
N LEU A 55 6.65 -22.68 3.72
CA LEU A 55 6.91 -21.30 3.26
C LEU A 55 6.12 -20.88 2.01
N ASN A 56 5.52 -21.85 1.30
CA ASN A 56 4.60 -21.60 0.19
C ASN A 56 3.14 -21.37 0.67
N HIS A 57 2.85 -21.60 1.94
CA HIS A 57 1.56 -21.31 2.55
C HIS A 57 1.60 -19.92 3.23
N LEU A 58 0.79 -18.97 2.77
CA LEU A 58 0.83 -17.56 3.19
C LEU A 58 -0.43 -17.17 4.01
N PRO A 59 -0.54 -17.58 5.29
CA PRO A 59 -1.69 -17.21 6.10
C PRO A 59 -1.62 -15.73 6.49
N ARG A 60 -2.79 -15.07 6.53
CA ARG A 60 -2.90 -13.70 7.03
C ARG A 60 -2.56 -13.61 8.52
N HIS A 61 -1.98 -12.48 8.94
CA HIS A 61 -1.59 -12.25 10.34
C HIS A 61 -2.79 -12.10 11.30
N GLY A 62 -3.90 -11.50 10.84
CA GLY A 62 -5.06 -11.11 11.65
C GLY A 62 -5.86 -12.25 12.26
N ARG A 63 -5.40 -13.48 12.09
CA ARG A 63 -5.96 -14.68 12.73
C ARG A 63 -5.13 -15.16 13.93
N GLN A 64 -4.00 -14.52 14.25
CA GLN A 64 -3.05 -15.03 15.24
C GLN A 64 -2.56 -13.93 16.18
N GLY A 65 -3.02 -13.97 17.43
CA GLY A 65 -2.46 -13.20 18.56
C GLY A 65 -1.10 -13.74 19.06
N ALA A 66 -0.36 -14.46 18.20
CA ALA A 66 0.95 -15.03 18.51
C ALA A 66 2.06 -14.23 17.83
N GLU A 67 3.20 -14.10 18.49
CA GLU A 67 4.42 -13.53 17.90
C GLU A 67 4.83 -14.32 16.65
N VAL A 68 4.61 -13.76 15.46
CA VAL A 68 5.05 -14.39 14.20
C VAL A 68 6.55 -14.13 14.04
N ARG A 69 7.35 -15.17 14.28
CA ARG A 69 8.80 -15.21 14.02
C ARG A 69 9.03 -15.73 12.60
N PRO A 70 9.59 -14.98 11.65
CA PRO A 70 9.81 -15.50 10.30
C PRO A 70 11.02 -16.44 10.23
N VAL A 71 11.09 -17.20 9.15
CA VAL A 71 12.34 -17.79 8.67
C VAL A 71 13.08 -16.73 7.86
N VAL A 72 14.35 -16.49 8.18
CA VAL A 72 15.21 -15.58 7.39
C VAL A 72 16.06 -16.40 6.43
N ILE A 73 16.04 -16.02 5.16
CA ILE A 73 16.80 -16.66 4.09
C ILE A 73 17.63 -15.57 3.40
N PHE A 74 18.95 -15.73 3.42
CA PHE A 74 19.85 -14.95 2.57
C PHE A 74 20.10 -15.75 1.30
N ASN A 75 19.49 -15.31 0.21
CA ASN A 75 19.47 -15.97 -1.09
C ASN A 75 20.27 -15.16 -2.13
N GLN A 76 20.40 -15.70 -3.33
CA GLN A 76 21.19 -15.12 -4.42
C GLN A 76 20.48 -15.24 -5.76
N PHE A 77 20.52 -14.18 -6.57
CA PHE A 77 20.12 -14.26 -7.97
C PHE A 77 21.12 -15.10 -8.76
N LEU A 78 20.61 -16.04 -9.57
CA LEU A 78 21.40 -17.01 -10.31
C LEU A 78 21.34 -16.71 -11.82
N TYR A 79 21.92 -15.58 -12.23
CA TYR A 79 21.92 -15.12 -13.63
C TYR A 79 22.74 -15.98 -14.59
N GLY A 80 23.68 -16.78 -14.08
CA GLY A 80 24.57 -17.62 -14.90
C GLY A 80 23.94 -18.92 -15.41
N HIS A 81 22.76 -19.31 -14.91
CA HIS A 81 22.13 -20.57 -15.30
C HIS A 81 21.53 -20.52 -16.71
N THR A 82 21.82 -21.56 -17.49
CA THR A 82 21.14 -21.84 -18.75
C THR A 82 19.69 -22.29 -18.52
N PRO A 83 18.81 -22.20 -19.55
CA PRO A 83 17.45 -22.74 -19.45
C PRO A 83 17.39 -24.23 -19.08
N ALA A 84 18.36 -25.03 -19.55
CA ALA A 84 18.44 -26.46 -19.25
C ALA A 84 18.77 -26.71 -17.77
N GLU A 85 19.73 -25.99 -17.21
CA GLU A 85 20.07 -26.07 -15.78
C GLU A 85 18.90 -25.60 -14.91
N ARG A 86 18.19 -24.55 -15.33
CA ARG A 86 16.99 -24.09 -14.64
C ARG A 86 15.90 -25.16 -14.62
N ALA A 87 15.63 -25.79 -15.76
CA ALA A 87 14.63 -26.86 -15.86
C ALA A 87 15.03 -28.09 -15.03
N GLU A 88 16.32 -28.45 -15.00
CA GLU A 88 16.82 -29.53 -14.14
C GLU A 88 16.57 -29.23 -12.65
N ARG A 89 16.90 -28.01 -12.22
CA ARG A 89 16.65 -27.57 -10.83
C ARG A 89 15.16 -27.60 -10.49
N GLU A 90 14.28 -27.20 -11.41
CA GLU A 90 12.84 -27.24 -11.20
C GLU A 90 12.32 -28.67 -11.01
N ARG A 91 12.79 -29.62 -11.82
CA ARG A 91 12.42 -31.03 -11.65
C ARG A 91 12.93 -31.60 -10.32
N LYS A 92 14.14 -31.22 -9.89
CA LYS A 92 14.78 -31.76 -8.70
C LYS A 92 14.27 -31.15 -7.39
N TYR A 93 13.94 -29.85 -7.40
CA TYR A 93 13.56 -29.08 -6.21
C TYR A 93 12.27 -28.27 -6.45
N PRO A 94 11.15 -28.92 -6.78
CA PRO A 94 9.94 -28.26 -7.26
C PRO A 94 9.37 -27.21 -6.29
N GLU A 95 9.52 -27.40 -4.97
CA GLU A 95 8.96 -26.46 -3.98
C GLU A 95 9.65 -25.10 -4.00
N LEU A 96 10.90 -24.99 -4.48
CA LEU A 96 11.58 -23.70 -4.66
C LEU A 96 10.92 -22.86 -5.76
N PHE A 97 10.33 -23.53 -6.76
CA PHE A 97 9.73 -22.93 -7.96
C PHE A 97 8.23 -22.66 -7.81
N ARG A 98 7.63 -23.02 -6.67
CA ARG A 98 6.20 -22.77 -6.41
C ARG A 98 5.92 -21.40 -5.79
N SER A 99 6.95 -20.71 -5.29
CA SER A 99 6.78 -19.35 -4.77
C SER A 99 6.30 -18.42 -5.88
N TRP A 100 5.36 -17.52 -5.54
CA TRP A 100 4.69 -16.64 -6.50
C TRP A 100 5.66 -15.82 -7.37
N LEU A 101 6.83 -15.46 -6.83
CA LEU A 101 7.86 -14.68 -7.50
C LEU A 101 9.09 -15.52 -7.91
N LEU A 102 9.04 -16.85 -7.77
CA LEU A 102 10.18 -17.77 -7.99
C LEU A 102 11.43 -17.44 -7.13
N MET A 103 11.26 -16.63 -6.07
CA MET A 103 12.38 -16.05 -5.34
C MET A 103 13.15 -17.04 -4.47
N TYR A 104 12.56 -18.18 -4.10
CA TYR A 104 13.33 -19.23 -3.41
C TYR A 104 14.30 -19.94 -4.34
N ALA A 105 13.96 -20.04 -5.64
CA ALA A 105 14.77 -20.72 -6.63
C ALA A 105 15.96 -19.88 -7.14
N GLY A 106 16.14 -18.65 -6.68
CA GLY A 106 17.21 -17.76 -7.19
C GLY A 106 16.86 -17.05 -8.49
N TYR A 107 15.57 -16.98 -8.82
CA TYR A 107 15.04 -16.32 -10.02
C TYR A 107 13.95 -15.28 -9.66
N GLY A 108 13.33 -14.70 -10.69
CA GLY A 108 12.36 -13.62 -10.55
C GLY A 108 13.04 -12.27 -10.41
N GLY A 109 12.42 -11.35 -9.68
CA GLY A 109 12.99 -10.02 -9.44
C GLY A 109 12.67 -8.97 -10.50
N TRP A 110 11.99 -9.38 -11.57
CA TRP A 110 11.53 -8.53 -12.66
C TRP A 110 10.19 -9.05 -13.18
N ASP A 111 9.10 -8.44 -12.74
CA ASP A 111 7.75 -8.95 -12.93
C ASP A 111 6.89 -7.98 -13.72
N TRP A 112 6.20 -8.49 -14.75
CA TRP A 112 5.20 -7.72 -15.49
C TRP A 112 3.83 -7.83 -14.81
N ARG A 113 3.38 -6.73 -14.22
CA ARG A 113 2.01 -6.63 -13.68
C ARG A 113 1.05 -6.40 -14.84
N ARG A 114 0.37 -7.47 -15.23
CA ARG A 114 -0.65 -7.51 -16.30
C ARG A 114 -1.90 -6.68 -16.04
N SER A 115 -2.03 -6.06 -14.86
CA SER A 115 -3.18 -5.25 -14.49
C SER A 115 -3.34 -4.07 -15.45
N GLY A 116 -4.22 -4.19 -16.44
CA GLY A 116 -4.38 -3.19 -17.48
C GLY A 116 -4.12 -3.68 -18.89
N ASP A 117 -3.55 -4.87 -19.06
CA ASP A 117 -3.54 -5.57 -20.33
C ASP A 117 -4.99 -5.76 -20.80
N GLU A 118 -5.22 -5.71 -22.12
CA GLU A 118 -6.57 -5.79 -22.70
C GLU A 118 -7.37 -6.99 -22.19
N GLU A 119 -6.74 -8.17 -22.14
CA GLU A 119 -7.34 -9.38 -21.61
C GLU A 119 -7.72 -9.24 -20.12
N TYR A 120 -6.84 -8.63 -19.31
CA TYR A 120 -7.08 -8.43 -17.89
C TYR A 120 -8.24 -7.45 -17.66
N ARG A 121 -8.32 -6.37 -18.46
CA ARG A 121 -9.44 -5.42 -18.40
C ARG A 121 -10.76 -6.09 -18.78
N ARG A 122 -10.77 -6.89 -19.84
CA ARG A 122 -11.98 -7.61 -20.29
C ARG A 122 -12.51 -8.58 -19.24
N THR A 123 -11.62 -9.25 -18.50
CA THR A 123 -12.01 -10.27 -17.51
C THR A 123 -12.35 -9.69 -16.14
N THR A 124 -11.77 -8.56 -15.76
CA THR A 124 -11.93 -7.98 -14.41
C THR A 124 -12.74 -6.68 -14.37
N GLY A 125 -12.89 -5.99 -15.51
CA GLY A 125 -13.44 -4.63 -15.58
C GLY A 125 -12.51 -3.53 -15.04
N LEU A 126 -11.30 -3.88 -14.58
CA LEU A 126 -10.35 -2.91 -14.03
C LEU A 126 -9.66 -2.10 -15.14
N VAL A 127 -9.37 -0.83 -14.86
CA VAL A 127 -8.75 0.12 -15.83
C VAL A 127 -7.30 0.47 -15.50
N CYS A 128 -6.65 -0.27 -14.60
CA CYS A 128 -5.26 -0.02 -14.22
C CYS A 128 -4.31 0.04 -15.44
N GLN A 129 -3.17 0.69 -15.26
CA GLN A 129 -2.06 0.62 -16.22
C GLN A 129 -1.16 -0.56 -15.85
N PRO A 130 -0.68 -1.36 -16.83
CA PRO A 130 0.28 -2.40 -16.53
C PRO A 130 1.65 -1.77 -16.26
N ALA A 131 2.52 -2.49 -15.55
CA ALA A 131 3.82 -1.96 -15.16
C ALA A 131 4.82 -3.07 -14.87
N TYR A 132 6.10 -2.78 -15.11
CA TYR A 132 7.19 -3.58 -14.54
C TYR A 132 7.40 -3.23 -13.07
N ALA A 133 7.48 -4.27 -12.23
CA ALA A 133 7.92 -4.20 -10.84
C ALA A 133 9.25 -4.94 -10.68
N ILE A 134 10.11 -4.41 -9.82
CA ILE A 134 11.40 -4.99 -9.50
C ILE A 134 11.38 -5.46 -8.04
N HIS A 135 11.93 -6.63 -7.79
CA HIS A 135 11.88 -7.28 -6.48
C HIS A 135 13.25 -7.80 -6.08
N SER A 136 13.62 -7.61 -4.82
CA SER A 136 14.88 -8.09 -4.25
C SER A 136 14.67 -8.79 -2.90
N PHE A 137 13.50 -8.61 -2.29
CA PHE A 137 13.19 -9.06 -0.95
C PHE A 137 11.74 -9.53 -0.87
N TRP A 138 11.52 -10.72 -0.33
CA TRP A 138 10.18 -11.23 -0.06
C TRP A 138 9.94 -11.37 1.44
N GLY A 139 8.93 -10.64 1.92
CA GLY A 139 8.43 -10.71 3.29
C GLY A 139 8.74 -9.48 4.13
N CYS A 140 8.08 -9.32 5.28
CA CYS A 140 8.03 -8.03 6.01
C CYS A 140 8.19 -8.14 7.54
N HIS A 141 8.71 -7.08 8.18
CA HIS A 141 8.78 -6.93 9.64
C HIS A 141 7.40 -6.76 10.28
N PHE A 142 6.46 -6.13 9.56
CA PHE A 142 5.18 -5.71 10.12
C PHE A 142 4.16 -6.85 10.22
N ARG A 143 3.16 -6.67 11.07
CA ARG A 143 2.15 -7.70 11.41
C ARG A 143 0.72 -7.24 11.12
N CYS A 144 0.56 -6.48 10.03
CA CYS A 144 -0.75 -6.00 9.61
C CYS A 144 -1.76 -7.15 9.50
N ALA A 145 -2.89 -7.06 10.18
CA ALA A 145 -3.89 -8.12 10.30
C ALA A 145 -4.38 -8.64 8.93
N TYR A 146 -4.42 -7.77 7.93
CA TYR A 146 -4.85 -8.07 6.57
C TYR A 146 -3.73 -8.61 5.65
N CYS A 147 -2.47 -8.60 6.09
CA CYS A 147 -1.31 -8.97 5.28
C CYS A 147 -0.89 -10.43 5.54
N ASN A 148 -0.17 -11.02 4.58
CA ASN A 148 0.34 -12.40 4.61
C ASN A 148 1.87 -12.51 4.42
N LEU A 149 2.60 -11.38 4.44
CA LEU A 149 4.02 -11.31 4.09
C LEU A 149 4.99 -11.54 5.27
N GLY A 150 4.52 -11.69 6.50
CA GLY A 150 5.39 -11.71 7.69
C GLY A 150 5.98 -13.05 8.12
N HIS A 151 5.78 -14.15 7.39
CA HIS A 151 6.22 -15.52 7.80
C HIS A 151 7.61 -15.91 7.31
N VAL A 152 8.13 -15.19 6.33
CA VAL A 152 9.44 -15.40 5.73
C VAL A 152 10.09 -14.04 5.52
N ALA A 153 11.42 -13.99 5.51
CA ALA A 153 12.20 -12.85 5.07
C ALA A 153 13.30 -13.39 4.15
N ASN A 154 12.99 -13.49 2.86
CA ASN A 154 13.91 -13.96 1.82
C ASN A 154 14.57 -12.77 1.13
N ALA A 155 15.82 -12.50 1.47
CA ALA A 155 16.60 -11.38 0.97
C ALA A 155 17.57 -11.87 -0.11
N TYR A 156 17.50 -11.31 -1.31
CA TYR A 156 18.60 -11.46 -2.27
C TYR A 156 19.77 -10.59 -1.85
N VAL A 157 20.96 -11.19 -1.70
CA VAL A 157 22.12 -10.50 -1.16
C VAL A 157 23.24 -10.21 -2.16
N ASN A 158 23.12 -10.59 -3.43
CA ASN A 158 24.06 -10.16 -4.49
C ASN A 158 23.52 -8.94 -5.26
N LEU A 159 23.18 -7.87 -4.53
CA LEU A 159 22.51 -6.71 -5.11
C LEU A 159 23.32 -5.99 -6.18
N GLU A 160 24.65 -6.07 -6.13
CA GLU A 160 25.53 -5.52 -7.16
C GLU A 160 25.29 -6.18 -8.53
N ASP A 161 25.09 -7.50 -8.56
CA ASP A 161 24.80 -8.24 -9.80
C ASP A 161 23.38 -7.93 -10.28
N TRP A 162 22.43 -7.83 -9.34
CA TRP A 162 21.07 -7.42 -9.63
C TRP A 162 21.03 -6.01 -10.26
N ILE A 163 21.76 -5.05 -9.70
CA ILE A 163 21.85 -3.68 -10.22
C ILE A 163 22.50 -3.66 -11.61
N ALA A 164 23.55 -4.45 -11.84
CA ALA A 164 24.14 -4.59 -13.17
C ALA A 164 23.13 -5.17 -14.18
N HIS A 165 22.37 -6.20 -13.77
CA HIS A 165 21.32 -6.79 -14.58
C HIS A 165 20.19 -5.80 -14.88
N LEU A 166 19.72 -5.07 -13.87
CA LEU A 166 18.74 -3.99 -14.02
C LEU A 166 19.28 -2.89 -14.93
N ALA A 167 20.53 -2.46 -14.77
CA ALA A 167 21.10 -1.40 -15.60
C ALA A 167 21.14 -1.78 -17.10
N ALA A 168 21.30 -3.07 -17.40
CA ALA A 168 21.25 -3.63 -18.74
C ALA A 168 19.82 -3.88 -19.27
N GLY A 169 18.87 -4.20 -18.39
CA GLY A 169 17.50 -4.58 -18.75
C GLY A 169 16.43 -3.49 -18.58
N LEU A 170 16.67 -2.48 -17.74
CA LEU A 170 15.82 -1.31 -17.54
C LEU A 170 15.58 -0.65 -18.88
N ALA A 171 14.30 -0.38 -19.16
CA ALA A 171 13.72 -0.28 -20.49
C ALA A 171 14.70 0.32 -21.53
N SER A 172 15.17 -0.55 -22.43
CA SER A 172 15.49 -0.06 -23.76
C SER A 172 14.17 0.37 -24.43
N PRO A 173 14.19 1.34 -25.36
CA PRO A 173 13.02 1.70 -26.16
C PRO A 173 12.34 0.51 -26.85
N GLN A 174 13.05 -0.62 -26.98
CA GLN A 174 12.54 -1.84 -27.61
C GLN A 174 11.71 -2.73 -26.66
N ASN A 175 11.91 -2.66 -25.34
CA ASN A 175 11.28 -3.58 -24.39
C ASN A 175 10.08 -2.98 -23.64
N SER A 176 10.05 -1.66 -23.42
CA SER A 176 8.89 -0.98 -22.83
C SER A 176 8.98 0.55 -22.99
N PRO A 177 8.76 1.09 -24.21
CA PRO A 177 9.05 2.49 -24.52
C PRO A 177 8.22 3.51 -23.70
N SER A 178 7.12 3.08 -23.09
CA SER A 178 6.24 3.93 -22.28
C SER A 178 6.43 3.79 -20.77
N GLN A 179 7.20 2.80 -20.30
CA GLN A 179 7.41 2.58 -18.87
C GLN A 179 8.39 3.62 -18.31
N ARG A 180 7.87 4.51 -17.46
CA ARG A 180 8.68 5.54 -16.79
C ARG A 180 8.88 5.32 -15.30
N LEU A 181 7.99 4.58 -14.63
CA LEU A 181 8.02 4.42 -13.18
C LEU A 181 8.20 2.96 -12.79
N PHE A 182 9.29 2.61 -12.11
CA PHE A 182 9.57 1.24 -11.70
C PHE A 182 9.29 1.07 -10.21
N GLN A 183 8.39 0.15 -9.90
CA GLN A 183 8.00 -0.13 -8.53
C GLN A 183 9.02 -1.05 -7.88
N TRP A 184 9.65 -0.59 -6.80
CA TRP A 184 10.55 -1.44 -6.05
C TRP A 184 9.88 -2.04 -4.83
N ASP A 185 9.80 -3.36 -4.91
CA ASP A 185 9.45 -4.33 -3.90
C ASP A 185 8.06 -4.27 -3.30
N ASN A 186 7.04 -4.53 -4.13
CA ASN A 186 5.67 -4.84 -3.64
C ASN A 186 5.59 -6.12 -2.77
N GLY A 187 6.72 -6.80 -2.51
CA GLY A 187 6.85 -7.99 -1.66
C GLY A 187 7.32 -7.68 -0.23
N THR A 188 7.64 -6.43 0.10
CA THR A 188 8.10 -6.01 1.43
C THR A 188 7.90 -4.50 1.66
N ASP A 189 8.07 -4.05 2.91
CA ASP A 189 8.35 -2.63 3.17
C ASP A 189 9.88 -2.50 3.30
N VAL A 190 10.61 -2.32 2.19
CA VAL A 190 12.07 -2.55 2.18
C VAL A 190 12.85 -1.67 3.18
N VAL A 191 12.34 -0.47 3.46
CA VAL A 191 12.97 0.51 4.36
C VAL A 191 13.16 0.01 5.79
N CYS A 192 12.41 -1.00 6.25
CA CYS A 192 12.64 -1.58 7.57
C CYS A 192 13.90 -2.47 7.63
N TRP A 193 14.45 -2.88 6.48
CA TRP A 193 15.69 -3.65 6.37
C TRP A 193 16.94 -2.78 6.13
N GLU A 194 16.75 -1.46 6.04
CA GLU A 194 17.76 -0.49 5.65
C GLU A 194 18.31 0.28 6.87
N PRO A 195 19.53 0.84 6.78
CA PRO A 195 20.45 0.86 5.62
C PRO A 195 21.32 -0.40 5.44
N GLU A 196 21.21 -1.41 6.29
CA GLU A 196 22.12 -2.56 6.35
C GLU A 196 22.00 -3.45 5.11
N TYR A 197 20.78 -3.60 4.59
CA TYR A 197 20.53 -4.30 3.33
C TYR A 197 21.21 -3.59 2.15
N GLY A 198 21.08 -2.26 2.07
CA GLY A 198 21.81 -1.40 1.13
C GLY A 198 21.22 -1.37 -0.28
N GLY A 199 20.06 -1.98 -0.52
CA GLY A 199 19.41 -1.97 -1.84
C GLY A 199 18.92 -0.60 -2.23
N THR A 200 18.48 0.20 -1.25
CA THR A 200 17.87 1.51 -1.52
C THR A 200 18.87 2.47 -2.10
N ARG A 201 20.08 2.52 -1.52
CA ARG A 201 21.15 3.37 -2.03
C ARG A 201 21.48 3.03 -3.47
N LEU A 202 21.66 1.73 -3.76
CA LEU A 202 22.04 1.27 -5.09
C LEU A 202 20.99 1.62 -6.15
N LEU A 203 19.70 1.46 -5.84
CA LEU A 203 18.64 1.81 -6.77
C LEU A 203 18.47 3.32 -6.93
N VAL A 204 18.53 4.09 -5.84
CA VAL A 204 18.46 5.55 -5.91
C VAL A 204 19.58 6.09 -6.80
N GLU A 205 20.82 5.61 -6.60
CA GLU A 205 21.97 5.98 -7.44
C GLU A 205 21.78 5.54 -8.90
N LEU A 206 21.26 4.33 -9.16
CA LEU A 206 20.96 3.86 -10.51
C LEU A 206 19.94 4.77 -11.22
N PHE A 207 18.80 5.06 -10.59
CA PHE A 207 17.74 5.87 -11.19
C PHE A 207 18.10 7.35 -11.29
N ALA A 208 18.96 7.88 -10.41
CA ALA A 208 19.51 9.24 -10.54
C ALA A 208 20.28 9.46 -11.85
N THR A 209 20.74 8.40 -12.53
CA THR A 209 21.40 8.47 -13.84
C THR A 209 20.44 8.42 -15.03
N ARG A 210 19.12 8.24 -14.80
CA ARG A 210 18.14 7.96 -15.86
C ARG A 210 17.26 9.19 -16.13
N PRO A 211 17.35 9.84 -17.31
CA PRO A 211 16.68 11.12 -17.56
C PRO A 211 15.15 11.05 -17.63
N ASP A 212 14.58 9.87 -17.92
CA ASP A 212 13.16 9.66 -18.17
C ASP A 212 12.58 8.44 -17.43
N GLN A 213 13.29 7.96 -16.41
CA GLN A 213 12.86 6.86 -15.57
C GLN A 213 12.93 7.24 -14.09
N TRP A 214 11.98 6.73 -13.32
CA TRP A 214 11.82 6.99 -11.90
C TRP A 214 11.69 5.70 -11.14
N LEU A 215 12.28 5.67 -9.96
CA LEU A 215 12.04 4.65 -8.94
C LEU A 215 10.81 5.04 -8.11
N GLU A 216 9.83 4.17 -7.98
CA GLU A 216 8.87 4.23 -6.87
C GLU A 216 9.39 3.33 -5.74
N LEU A 217 9.94 3.98 -4.71
CA LEU A 217 10.35 3.35 -3.46
C LEU A 217 9.13 3.27 -2.53
N TYR A 218 8.66 2.06 -2.26
CA TYR A 218 7.67 1.87 -1.18
C TYR A 218 8.37 1.98 0.18
N VAL A 219 8.21 3.16 0.81
CA VAL A 219 8.53 3.35 2.22
C VAL A 219 7.51 2.60 3.08
N GLY A 220 6.29 2.46 2.58
CA GLY A 220 5.27 1.60 3.17
C GLY A 220 4.75 2.17 4.47
N LYS A 221 4.87 1.41 5.57
CA LYS A 221 4.29 1.75 6.88
C LYS A 221 5.35 2.04 7.96
N SER A 222 6.56 2.36 7.55
CA SER A 222 7.68 2.72 8.43
C SER A 222 7.91 4.22 8.51
N ASP A 223 8.62 4.65 9.55
CA ASP A 223 9.22 5.97 9.73
C ASP A 223 10.77 5.92 9.69
N ASN A 224 11.38 4.76 9.44
CA ASN A 224 12.83 4.57 9.32
C ASN A 224 13.35 5.14 7.99
N VAL A 225 13.55 6.46 7.93
CA VAL A 225 13.88 7.17 6.68
C VAL A 225 15.14 8.04 6.76
N ASP A 226 15.73 8.19 7.94
CA ASP A 226 16.81 9.16 8.14
C ASP A 226 18.03 8.86 7.26
N TYR A 227 18.28 7.59 6.92
CA TYR A 227 19.34 7.19 6.00
C TYR A 227 19.11 7.63 4.54
N LEU A 228 17.88 7.94 4.15
CA LEU A 228 17.54 8.38 2.79
C LEU A 228 17.92 9.84 2.54
N LEU A 229 17.97 10.65 3.60
CA LEU A 229 17.96 12.11 3.47
C LEU A 229 19.22 12.66 2.77
N ASP A 230 20.32 11.91 2.80
CA ASP A 230 21.61 12.29 2.22
C ASP A 230 21.89 11.66 0.85
N TYR A 231 20.97 10.86 0.29
CA TYR A 231 21.20 10.22 -1.00
C TYR A 231 20.97 11.19 -2.17
N ASP A 232 21.89 11.23 -3.14
CA ASP A 232 21.77 12.05 -4.35
C ASP A 232 20.79 11.43 -5.36
N HIS A 233 19.50 11.62 -5.12
CA HIS A 233 18.43 11.01 -5.91
C HIS A 233 18.07 11.79 -7.20
N LYS A 234 18.60 13.01 -7.38
CA LYS A 234 18.37 13.90 -8.56
C LYS A 234 16.92 14.07 -9.02
N GLY A 235 15.96 13.94 -8.10
CA GLY A 235 14.52 13.98 -8.41
C GLY A 235 13.96 12.72 -9.12
N HIS A 236 14.75 11.66 -9.28
CA HIS A 236 14.37 10.42 -9.97
C HIS A 236 13.87 9.30 -9.04
N THR A 237 13.55 9.64 -7.79
CA THR A 237 12.94 8.71 -6.83
C THR A 237 11.70 9.32 -6.21
N VAL A 238 10.64 8.52 -6.20
CA VAL A 238 9.36 8.80 -5.56
C VAL A 238 9.24 7.91 -4.33
N CYS A 239 9.10 8.52 -3.16
CA CYS A 239 8.86 7.80 -1.91
C CYS A 239 7.34 7.69 -1.66
N CYS A 240 6.86 6.47 -1.47
CA CYS A 240 5.43 6.17 -1.32
C CYS A 240 5.13 5.57 0.06
N TRP A 241 4.29 6.25 0.85
CA TRP A 241 3.79 5.75 2.14
C TRP A 241 2.39 5.19 2.01
N SER A 242 2.10 4.17 2.81
CA SER A 242 0.72 3.75 3.09
C SER A 242 0.26 4.43 4.38
N LEU A 243 -0.75 5.30 4.27
CA LEU A 243 -1.32 6.02 5.40
C LEU A 243 -2.66 5.40 5.78
N GLY A 244 -2.80 5.10 7.07
CA GLY A 244 -4.07 4.75 7.71
C GLY A 244 -4.34 5.73 8.86
N THR A 245 -5.58 5.77 9.34
CA THR A 245 -5.91 6.57 10.53
C THR A 245 -5.22 5.99 11.76
N GLU A 246 -5.08 6.80 12.82
CA GLU A 246 -4.43 6.35 14.06
C GLU A 246 -5.08 5.08 14.68
N PRO A 247 -6.43 4.93 14.71
CA PRO A 247 -7.06 3.68 15.14
C PRO A 247 -6.66 2.48 14.28
N GLN A 248 -6.67 2.61 12.95
CA GLN A 248 -6.24 1.54 12.05
C GLN A 248 -4.78 1.15 12.29
N CYS A 249 -3.89 2.14 12.43
CA CYS A 249 -2.47 1.88 12.70
C CYS A 249 -2.30 1.05 13.98
N ARG A 250 -3.00 1.43 15.06
CA ARG A 250 -2.91 0.76 16.37
C ARG A 250 -3.55 -0.62 16.40
N GLN A 251 -4.74 -0.76 15.80
CA GLN A 251 -5.56 -1.97 15.94
C GLN A 251 -5.28 -3.01 14.87
N CYS A 252 -4.98 -2.57 13.65
CA CYS A 252 -4.85 -3.44 12.49
C CYS A 252 -3.42 -3.57 11.98
N GLU A 253 -2.49 -2.70 12.38
CA GLU A 253 -1.14 -2.61 11.80
C GLU A 253 -0.01 -2.74 12.84
N PRO A 254 -0.03 -3.76 13.73
CA PRO A 254 0.96 -3.87 14.79
C PRO A 254 2.40 -3.97 14.24
N GLY A 255 3.30 -3.27 14.92
CA GLY A 255 4.71 -3.16 14.57
C GLY A 255 5.04 -2.09 13.53
N THR A 256 4.03 -1.44 12.92
CA THR A 256 4.22 -0.31 12.01
C THR A 256 4.34 1.02 12.77
N ALA A 257 4.75 2.09 12.07
CA ALA A 257 4.69 3.44 12.60
C ALA A 257 3.23 3.95 12.68
N GLY A 258 2.92 4.83 13.63
CA GLY A 258 1.62 5.50 13.73
C GLY A 258 1.36 6.51 12.61
N MET A 259 0.14 7.07 12.53
CA MET A 259 -0.27 7.98 11.46
C MET A 259 0.65 9.22 11.39
N GLU A 260 0.85 9.89 12.53
CA GLU A 260 1.66 11.10 12.62
C GLU A 260 3.15 10.83 12.30
N ALA A 261 3.68 9.68 12.73
CA ALA A 261 5.07 9.32 12.45
C ALA A 261 5.30 9.09 10.94
N ARG A 262 4.34 8.45 10.25
CA ARG A 262 4.39 8.31 8.78
C ARG A 262 4.34 9.67 8.10
N LEU A 263 3.44 10.58 8.51
CA LEU A 263 3.37 11.94 7.96
C LEU A 263 4.64 12.75 8.22
N ALA A 264 5.21 12.65 9.42
CA ALA A 264 6.46 13.32 9.77
C ALA A 264 7.63 12.81 8.94
N SER A 265 7.77 11.49 8.78
CA SER A 265 8.82 10.87 7.94
C SER A 265 8.65 11.23 6.46
N ALA A 266 7.42 11.27 5.96
CA ALA A 266 7.11 11.75 4.61
C ALA A 266 7.54 13.21 4.42
N ARG A 267 7.28 14.08 5.40
CA ARG A 267 7.73 15.48 5.39
C ARG A 267 9.26 15.58 5.37
N LYS A 268 9.99 14.75 6.13
CA LYS A 268 11.47 14.72 6.09
C LYS A 268 11.97 14.42 4.67
N CYS A 269 11.45 13.38 4.03
CA CYS A 269 11.87 13.04 2.67
C CYS A 269 11.49 14.12 1.66
N GLN A 270 10.31 14.74 1.81
CA GLN A 270 9.92 15.88 0.96
C GLN A 270 10.92 17.04 1.09
N GLN A 271 11.34 17.37 2.31
CA GLN A 271 12.33 18.41 2.58
C GLN A 271 13.72 18.07 2.02
N ALA A 272 14.07 16.79 1.98
CA ALA A 272 15.29 16.30 1.33
C ALA A 272 15.21 16.31 -0.21
N GLY A 273 14.06 16.64 -0.80
CA GLY A 273 13.89 16.79 -2.26
C GLY A 273 13.22 15.60 -2.95
N TYR A 274 12.84 14.55 -2.22
CA TYR A 274 12.09 13.44 -2.79
C TYR A 274 10.68 13.86 -3.19
N THR A 275 10.19 13.32 -4.30
CA THR A 275 8.75 13.35 -4.57
C THR A 275 8.04 12.42 -3.61
N VAL A 276 7.05 12.92 -2.87
CA VAL A 276 6.31 12.13 -1.88
C VAL A 276 4.93 11.77 -2.43
N ARG A 277 4.53 10.52 -2.22
CA ARG A 277 3.19 10.01 -2.48
C ARG A 277 2.60 9.37 -1.22
N ILE A 278 1.31 9.59 -1.02
CA ILE A 278 0.53 8.94 0.02
C ILE A 278 -0.49 8.02 -0.65
N ARG A 279 -0.47 6.75 -0.24
CA ARG A 279 -1.44 5.73 -0.59
C ARG A 279 -2.38 5.51 0.60
N LEU A 280 -3.66 5.67 0.34
CA LEU A 280 -4.71 5.38 1.30
C LEU A 280 -5.25 3.97 1.02
N SER A 281 -4.71 2.94 1.69
CA SER A 281 -5.10 1.54 1.44
C SER A 281 -4.58 0.58 2.53
N PRO A 282 -5.44 -0.29 3.11
CA PRO A 282 -6.91 -0.23 3.05
C PRO A 282 -7.44 1.00 3.83
N MET A 283 -8.65 1.46 3.51
CA MET A 283 -9.35 2.45 4.32
C MET A 283 -10.63 1.84 4.87
N THR A 284 -10.85 2.03 6.17
CA THR A 284 -12.15 1.82 6.80
C THR A 284 -12.52 3.12 7.48
N PRO A 285 -13.43 3.93 6.91
CA PRO A 285 -13.80 5.20 7.51
C PRO A 285 -14.51 4.99 8.84
N ASP A 286 -14.11 5.75 9.86
CA ASP A 286 -14.78 5.80 11.16
C ASP A 286 -16.15 6.49 11.03
N VAL A 287 -16.24 7.51 10.17
CA VAL A 287 -17.48 8.19 9.78
C VAL A 287 -17.35 8.68 8.34
N VAL A 288 -18.43 8.64 7.57
CA VAL A 288 -18.53 9.29 6.26
C VAL A 288 -19.41 10.53 6.41
N THR A 289 -18.84 11.71 6.21
CA THR A 289 -19.62 12.95 6.24
C THR A 289 -19.91 13.43 4.84
N MET A 290 -21.17 13.78 4.60
CA MET A 290 -21.67 14.26 3.34
C MET A 290 -22.08 15.72 3.44
N GLU A 291 -21.67 16.52 2.45
CA GLU A 291 -22.17 17.88 2.27
C GLU A 291 -22.46 18.09 0.77
N PRO A 292 -23.72 18.33 0.38
CA PRO A 292 -24.06 18.74 -0.98
C PRO A 292 -23.46 20.12 -1.28
N LEU A 293 -23.31 20.45 -2.57
CA LEU A 293 -22.97 21.80 -2.98
C LEU A 293 -23.94 22.82 -2.36
N ARG A 294 -23.37 23.84 -1.74
CA ARG A 294 -24.04 24.88 -0.95
C ARG A 294 -23.34 26.21 -1.10
N PHE A 295 -24.04 27.29 -0.76
CA PHE A 295 -23.61 28.68 -0.95
C PHE A 295 -23.40 29.07 -2.42
N CYS A 296 -24.08 28.34 -3.31
CA CYS A 296 -24.02 28.52 -4.76
C CYS A 296 -25.43 28.76 -5.29
N THR A 297 -25.71 29.99 -5.74
CA THR A 297 -26.93 30.28 -6.49
C THR A 297 -26.85 29.70 -7.90
N HIS A 298 -27.98 29.62 -8.60
CA HIS A 298 -27.98 29.19 -10.00
C HIS A 298 -26.98 30.01 -10.85
N GLU A 299 -26.91 31.33 -10.66
CA GLU A 299 -25.96 32.19 -11.38
C GLU A 299 -24.50 31.84 -11.07
N ARG A 300 -24.19 31.50 -9.80
CA ARG A 300 -22.85 31.02 -9.43
C ARG A 300 -22.55 29.66 -10.03
N LEU A 301 -23.51 28.74 -10.03
CA LEU A 301 -23.34 27.41 -10.62
C LEU A 301 -23.03 27.53 -12.12
N VAL A 302 -23.76 28.37 -12.87
CA VAL A 302 -23.51 28.61 -14.29
C VAL A 302 -22.15 29.29 -14.55
N ARG A 303 -21.72 30.18 -13.66
CA ARG A 303 -20.46 30.91 -13.79
C ARG A 303 -19.23 30.04 -13.45
N ASP A 304 -19.34 29.23 -12.40
CA ASP A 304 -18.18 28.57 -11.76
C ASP A 304 -17.98 27.12 -12.24
N PHE A 305 -19.00 26.47 -12.81
CA PHE A 305 -18.93 25.08 -13.26
C PHE A 305 -19.04 24.97 -14.78
N GLU A 306 -18.29 24.05 -15.38
CA GLU A 306 -18.33 23.80 -16.82
C GLU A 306 -19.71 23.28 -17.26
N PRO A 307 -20.23 23.70 -18.43
CA PRO A 307 -21.49 23.19 -18.96
C PRO A 307 -21.49 21.66 -19.08
N GLY A 308 -22.51 21.02 -18.49
CA GLY A 308 -22.66 19.55 -18.49
C GLY A 308 -21.93 18.82 -17.36
N LEU A 309 -21.20 19.52 -16.50
CA LEU A 309 -20.56 18.92 -15.32
C LEU A 309 -21.57 18.56 -14.22
N LEU A 310 -22.61 19.37 -14.05
CA LEU A 310 -23.70 19.13 -13.10
C LEU A 310 -24.92 18.57 -13.85
N ASP A 311 -25.64 17.67 -13.20
CA ASP A 311 -26.84 17.03 -13.76
C ASP A 311 -27.87 18.10 -14.19
N PRO A 312 -28.40 18.04 -15.43
CA PRO A 312 -29.34 19.05 -15.93
C PRO A 312 -30.57 19.26 -15.06
N GLU A 313 -31.06 18.19 -14.41
CA GLU A 313 -32.18 18.25 -13.47
C GLU A 313 -31.87 19.17 -12.27
N PHE A 314 -30.65 19.09 -11.74
CA PHE A 314 -30.22 19.91 -10.60
C PHE A 314 -30.05 21.37 -11.00
N MET A 315 -29.50 21.63 -12.19
CA MET A 315 -29.38 22.98 -12.73
C MET A 315 -30.75 23.62 -12.97
N GLN A 316 -31.68 22.88 -13.57
CA GLN A 316 -33.04 23.34 -13.80
C GLN A 316 -33.76 23.63 -12.48
N ALA A 317 -33.66 22.73 -11.51
CA ALA A 317 -34.30 22.91 -10.20
C ALA A 317 -33.76 24.13 -9.44
N MET A 318 -32.50 24.52 -9.65
CA MET A 318 -31.93 25.76 -9.11
C MET A 318 -32.44 27.00 -9.87
N ALA A 319 -32.62 26.90 -11.19
CA ALA A 319 -33.17 27.98 -12.02
C ALA A 319 -34.65 28.26 -11.71
N ASP A 320 -35.40 27.23 -11.33
CA ASP A 320 -36.84 27.31 -11.02
C ASP A 320 -37.12 27.90 -9.62
N ILE A 321 -36.09 28.16 -8.81
CA ILE A 321 -36.26 28.77 -7.49
C ILE A 321 -36.75 30.21 -7.68
N PRO A 322 -37.86 30.62 -7.04
CA PRO A 322 -38.39 31.98 -7.18
C PRO A 322 -37.36 33.05 -6.82
N ALA A 323 -37.31 34.13 -7.62
CA ALA A 323 -36.36 35.21 -7.42
C ALA A 323 -36.54 35.94 -6.07
N ASP A 324 -37.75 35.90 -5.52
CA ASP A 324 -38.13 36.45 -4.21
C ASP A 324 -37.95 35.46 -3.05
N ALA A 325 -37.45 34.24 -3.29
CA ALA A 325 -37.10 33.31 -2.24
C ALA A 325 -35.93 33.83 -1.37
N GLU A 326 -35.88 33.33 -0.13
CA GLU A 326 -34.81 33.67 0.80
C GLU A 326 -33.43 33.28 0.22
N GLU A 327 -32.40 34.06 0.55
CA GLU A 327 -31.07 33.88 -0.02
C GLU A 327 -30.52 32.47 0.20
N TRP A 328 -30.78 31.90 1.39
CA TRP A 328 -30.33 30.55 1.70
C TRP A 328 -31.03 29.49 0.85
N GLN A 329 -32.31 29.67 0.50
CA GLN A 329 -33.06 28.75 -0.36
C GLN A 329 -32.52 28.73 -1.79
N LYS A 330 -32.11 29.90 -2.30
CA LYS A 330 -31.49 30.03 -3.62
C LYS A 330 -30.08 29.47 -3.68
N SER A 331 -29.45 29.21 -2.53
CA SER A 331 -28.02 28.88 -2.43
C SER A 331 -27.71 27.40 -2.19
N GLU A 332 -28.73 26.54 -2.22
CA GLU A 332 -28.59 25.10 -2.05
C GLU A 332 -29.66 24.37 -2.87
N PHE A 333 -29.40 23.12 -3.24
CA PHE A 333 -30.37 22.32 -3.98
C PHE A 333 -31.68 22.12 -3.19
N PRO A 334 -32.84 22.04 -3.87
CA PRO A 334 -34.10 21.69 -3.24
C PRO A 334 -34.03 20.39 -2.44
N ASP A 335 -34.79 20.31 -1.34
CA ASP A 335 -34.70 19.21 -0.38
C ASP A 335 -34.90 17.83 -1.02
N ALA A 336 -35.84 17.71 -1.97
CA ALA A 336 -36.12 16.45 -2.65
C ALA A 336 -34.90 15.91 -3.41
N LEU A 337 -34.17 16.79 -4.09
CA LEU A 337 -32.95 16.42 -4.83
C LEU A 337 -31.82 16.05 -3.87
N ARG A 338 -31.67 16.78 -2.76
CA ARG A 338 -30.67 16.43 -1.73
C ARG A 338 -30.97 15.07 -1.09
N VAL A 339 -32.24 14.77 -0.79
CA VAL A 339 -32.67 13.44 -0.32
C VAL A 339 -32.32 12.35 -1.34
N ALA A 340 -32.56 12.58 -2.63
CA ALA A 340 -32.19 11.63 -3.69
C ALA A 340 -30.67 11.39 -3.73
N MET A 341 -29.86 12.45 -3.69
CA MET A 341 -28.39 12.36 -3.61
C MET A 341 -27.94 11.56 -2.39
N TYR A 342 -28.49 11.87 -1.21
CA TYR A 342 -28.13 11.19 0.03
C TYR A 342 -28.44 9.70 -0.03
N ARG A 343 -29.59 9.30 -0.58
CA ARG A 343 -29.95 7.88 -0.69
C ARG A 343 -28.98 7.09 -1.54
N VAL A 344 -28.51 7.65 -2.67
CA VAL A 344 -27.49 6.99 -3.49
C VAL A 344 -26.25 6.66 -2.66
N VAL A 345 -25.76 7.61 -1.88
CA VAL A 345 -24.55 7.41 -1.07
C VAL A 345 -24.83 6.54 0.16
N LEU A 346 -25.95 6.72 0.84
CA LEU A 346 -26.36 5.89 1.98
C LEU A 346 -26.51 4.42 1.56
N ASP A 347 -27.09 4.15 0.39
CA ASP A 347 -27.23 2.80 -0.14
C ASP A 347 -25.87 2.18 -0.51
N GLU A 348 -24.98 2.95 -1.12
CA GLU A 348 -23.62 2.47 -1.44
C GLU A 348 -22.77 2.23 -0.18
N VAL A 349 -22.86 3.12 0.81
CA VAL A 349 -22.21 2.92 2.12
C VAL A 349 -22.80 1.68 2.80
N ALA A 350 -24.12 1.53 2.84
CA ALA A 350 -24.76 0.36 3.43
C ALA A 350 -24.36 -0.95 2.71
N ARG A 351 -24.17 -0.91 1.39
CA ARG A 351 -23.73 -2.05 0.57
C ARG A 351 -22.28 -2.44 0.84
N ILE A 352 -21.38 -1.48 1.00
CA ILE A 352 -19.93 -1.72 1.13
C ILE A 352 -19.51 -1.88 2.60
N SER A 353 -20.02 -1.03 3.49
CA SER A 353 -19.65 -0.94 4.90
C SER A 353 -20.89 -0.61 5.77
N PRO A 354 -21.79 -1.58 6.01
CA PRO A 354 -23.09 -1.33 6.67
C PRO A 354 -23.00 -0.80 8.11
N ARG A 355 -21.83 -0.92 8.74
CA ARG A 355 -21.57 -0.42 10.10
C ARG A 355 -20.89 0.95 10.15
N THR A 356 -20.50 1.52 9.00
CA THR A 356 -19.91 2.86 8.97
C THR A 356 -21.03 3.91 9.14
N PRO A 357 -20.98 4.76 10.18
CA PRO A 357 -21.94 5.84 10.33
C PRO A 357 -21.76 6.92 9.24
N VAL A 358 -22.88 7.50 8.82
CA VAL A 358 -22.94 8.63 7.88
C VAL A 358 -23.49 9.87 8.57
N ALA A 359 -22.82 11.01 8.39
CA ALA A 359 -23.25 12.31 8.92
C ALA A 359 -23.65 13.26 7.79
N LEU A 360 -24.80 13.93 7.89
CA LEU A 360 -25.26 14.92 6.91
C LEU A 360 -24.89 16.34 7.39
N CYS A 361 -23.80 16.90 6.84
CA CYS A 361 -23.22 18.16 7.27
C CYS A 361 -24.19 19.33 7.07
N ARG A 362 -24.39 20.13 8.13
CA ARG A 362 -25.29 21.30 8.17
C ARG A 362 -26.69 21.05 7.58
N GLU A 363 -27.16 19.81 7.59
CA GLU A 363 -28.42 19.45 6.96
C GLU A 363 -29.63 19.83 7.83
N LYS A 364 -30.75 20.18 7.19
CA LYS A 364 -32.00 20.56 7.83
C LYS A 364 -32.60 19.36 8.56
N ARG A 365 -33.18 19.61 9.72
CA ARG A 365 -33.87 18.58 10.52
C ARG A 365 -34.89 17.77 9.71
N ARG A 366 -35.73 18.44 8.91
CA ARG A 366 -36.73 17.76 8.06
C ARG A 366 -36.14 16.79 7.03
N VAL A 367 -34.93 17.06 6.53
CA VAL A 367 -34.24 16.16 5.60
C VAL A 367 -33.67 14.96 6.37
N TRP A 368 -33.10 15.19 7.55
CA TRP A 368 -32.73 14.11 8.47
C TRP A 368 -33.93 13.21 8.81
N ASP A 369 -35.08 13.78 9.17
CA ASP A 369 -36.29 13.03 9.50
C ASP A 369 -36.78 12.20 8.30
N THR A 370 -36.69 12.75 7.09
CA THR A 370 -37.03 12.04 5.84
C THR A 370 -36.12 10.82 5.60
N LEU A 371 -34.87 10.89 6.07
CA LEU A 371 -33.85 9.86 5.93
C LEU A 371 -33.70 8.99 7.20
N ALA A 372 -34.60 9.11 8.18
CA ALA A 372 -34.45 8.44 9.47
C ALA A 372 -34.36 6.91 9.34
N GLU A 373 -35.19 6.29 8.49
CA GLU A 373 -35.13 4.85 8.25
C GLU A 373 -33.85 4.44 7.51
N ASP A 374 -33.36 5.31 6.61
CA ASP A 374 -32.10 5.08 5.90
C ASP A 374 -30.91 5.05 6.88
N LEU A 375 -30.86 6.00 7.80
CA LEU A 375 -29.83 6.15 8.83
C LEU A 375 -29.90 5.06 9.91
N ARG A 376 -31.12 4.56 10.20
CA ARG A 376 -31.33 3.47 11.17
C ARG A 376 -30.61 2.19 10.77
N ARG A 377 -30.43 1.95 9.47
CA ARG A 377 -29.63 0.81 8.94
C ARG A 377 -28.17 0.85 9.40
N MET A 378 -27.67 2.04 9.73
CA MET A 378 -26.30 2.30 10.21
C MET A 378 -26.26 2.57 11.72
N GLY A 379 -27.35 2.28 12.44
CA GLY A 379 -27.43 2.47 13.89
C GLY A 379 -27.54 3.93 14.34
N GLN A 380 -28.02 4.83 13.47
CA GLN A 380 -28.14 6.26 13.77
C GLN A 380 -29.58 6.76 13.64
N SER A 381 -29.86 7.93 14.21
CA SER A 381 -31.12 8.66 14.06
C SER A 381 -30.86 10.18 13.93
N PRO A 382 -31.86 10.97 13.49
CA PRO A 382 -31.76 12.43 13.49
C PRO A 382 -31.41 13.07 14.85
N ASP A 383 -31.71 12.37 15.95
CA ASP A 383 -31.45 12.81 17.32
C ASP A 383 -30.17 12.23 17.92
N ASP A 384 -29.60 11.20 17.28
CA ASP A 384 -28.43 10.47 17.77
C ASP A 384 -27.59 9.95 16.60
N PHE A 385 -26.55 10.72 16.25
CA PHE A 385 -25.66 10.42 15.13
C PHE A 385 -24.21 10.83 15.47
N VAL A 386 -23.25 10.21 14.79
CA VAL A 386 -21.84 10.56 14.88
C VAL A 386 -21.57 11.75 13.96
N CYS A 387 -21.22 12.90 14.52
CA CYS A 387 -20.77 14.05 13.76
C CYS A 387 -19.25 13.99 13.56
N ASN A 388 -18.72 14.63 12.50
CA ASN A 388 -17.27 14.81 12.31
C ASN A 388 -16.74 16.17 12.80
N CYS A 389 -17.62 17.16 13.00
CA CYS A 389 -17.26 18.53 13.37
C CYS A 389 -17.90 19.00 14.69
N GLY A 390 -18.66 18.12 15.34
CA GLY A 390 -19.32 18.38 16.61
C GLY A 390 -18.36 18.32 17.80
N PRO A 391 -18.78 18.78 18.98
CA PRO A 391 -17.96 18.76 20.19
C PRO A 391 -17.52 17.35 20.61
N GLU A 392 -18.25 16.31 20.20
CA GLU A 392 -17.94 14.90 20.48
C GLU A 392 -17.03 14.25 19.43
N SER A 393 -16.69 14.96 18.35
CA SER A 393 -15.92 14.45 17.20
C SER A 393 -14.40 14.38 17.42
N ALA A 394 -13.90 14.73 18.61
CA ALA A 394 -12.47 14.80 18.94
C ALA A 394 -11.78 13.42 19.12
N GLY A 395 -12.17 12.42 18.32
CA GLY A 395 -11.60 11.07 18.32
C GLY A 395 -12.04 10.17 19.49
N ASP A 396 -13.00 10.62 20.31
CA ASP A 396 -13.44 9.93 21.53
C ASP A 396 -14.95 9.71 21.66
N ASP A 397 -15.69 9.85 20.55
CA ASP A 397 -17.13 9.54 20.52
C ASP A 397 -17.35 8.07 20.94
N TRP A 398 -18.12 7.86 22.00
CA TRP A 398 -18.39 6.54 22.57
C TRP A 398 -19.11 5.62 21.57
N ARG A 399 -19.85 6.17 20.61
CA ARG A 399 -20.53 5.44 19.54
C ARG A 399 -19.53 4.79 18.57
N LEU A 400 -18.41 5.46 18.29
CA LEU A 400 -17.33 4.94 17.44
C LEU A 400 -16.54 3.80 18.11
N ARG A 401 -16.42 3.85 19.45
CA ARG A 401 -15.78 2.78 20.24
C ARG A 401 -16.61 1.49 20.26
N ALA A 402 -17.94 1.59 20.28
CA ALA A 402 -18.84 0.44 20.29
C ALA A 402 -18.94 -0.27 18.93
N ALA A 403 -18.71 0.44 17.83
CA ALA A 403 -18.75 -0.13 16.47
C ALA A 403 -17.46 -0.90 16.08
N THR A 404 -16.36 -0.65 16.80
CA THR A 404 -15.04 -1.24 16.56
C THR A 404 -14.68 -2.40 17.51
N ALA A 405 -15.47 -2.62 18.56
CA ALA A 405 -15.43 -3.80 19.44
C ALA A 405 -16.27 -4.96 18.85
#